data_AF-A0A1N6LDI6-F1
#
_entry.id   AF-A0A1N6LDI6-F1
#
_cell.length_a   1.000
_cell.length_b   1.000
_cell.length_c   1.000
_cell.angle_alpha   90.00
_cell.angle_beta   90.00
_cell.angle_gamma   90.00
#
_symmetry.space_group_name_H-M   'P 1'
#
loop_
_entity.id
_entity.type
_entity.pdbx_description
1 polymer ?
#
loop_
_entity_poly.entity_id
_entity_poly.type
_entity_poly.pdbx_seq_one_letter_code
_entity_poly.pdbx_strand_id
1 'polypeptide(L)' 'MATDESRIIVTIGATAHTVSVHHHNFPEIRAEGQNPEDAAAYLVNHLTRALDSALTPWRRETMSQAIADVQAFVVAKGS' A
#
# COMPACT_ATOMS: atom_id res chain seq x y z
N MET A 1 -8.90 -0.60 16.40
CA MET A 1 -8.96 0.27 15.21
C MET A 1 -8.89 -0.66 14.01
N ALA A 2 -9.98 -0.78 13.26
CA ALA A 2 -10.06 -1.70 12.14
C ALA A 2 -9.23 -1.14 10.98
N THR A 3 -8.17 -1.84 10.59
CA THR A 3 -7.58 -1.71 9.26
C THR A 3 -8.66 -2.03 8.24
N ASP A 4 -8.90 -1.11 7.31
CA ASP A 4 -10.00 -1.19 6.36
C ASP A 4 -9.41 -1.51 5.00
N GLU A 5 -9.35 -2.79 4.69
CA GLU A 5 -8.78 -3.32 3.44
C GLU A 5 -9.41 -2.69 2.18
N SER A 6 -10.60 -2.09 2.29
CA SER A 6 -11.26 -1.33 1.22
C SER A 6 -10.49 -0.07 0.79
N ARG A 7 -9.50 0.35 1.58
CA ARG A 7 -8.60 1.47 1.24
C ARG A 7 -7.47 1.04 0.32
N ILE A 8 -7.29 -0.26 0.09
CA ILE A 8 -6.28 -0.78 -0.83
C ILE A 8 -6.91 -0.99 -2.20
N ILE A 9 -6.44 -0.23 -3.18
CA ILE A 9 -6.94 -0.29 -4.55
C ILE A 9 -5.96 -1.13 -5.36
N VAL A 10 -6.43 -2.28 -5.82
CA VAL A 10 -5.69 -3.19 -6.69
C VAL A 10 -6.18 -3.01 -8.12
N THR A 11 -5.26 -2.67 -9.02
CA THR A 11 -5.51 -2.52 -10.45
C THR A 11 -4.70 -3.58 -11.19
N ILE A 12 -5.38 -4.43 -11.97
CA ILE A 12 -4.70 -5.40 -12.84
C ILE A 12 -4.48 -4.72 -14.19
N GLY A 13 -3.22 -4.55 -14.58
CA GLY A 13 -2.81 -3.93 -15.82
C GLY A 13 -3.24 -4.74 -17.04
N ALA A 14 -3.41 -4.07 -18.18
CA ALA A 14 -3.80 -4.70 -19.45
C ALA A 14 -2.71 -5.63 -20.01
N THR A 15 -1.45 -5.47 -19.59
CA THR A 15 -0.35 -6.39 -19.88
C THR A 15 -0.37 -7.56 -18.89
N ALA A 16 -0.36 -8.78 -19.40
CA ALA A 16 -0.35 -9.98 -18.57
C ALA A 16 0.79 -9.90 -17.53
N HIS A 17 0.41 -10.04 -16.25
CA HIS A 17 1.29 -10.10 -15.07
C HIS A 17 1.74 -8.78 -14.42
N THR A 18 1.07 -7.65 -14.67
CA THR A 18 1.35 -6.41 -13.90
C THR A 18 0.17 -6.06 -13.00
N VAL A 19 0.33 -6.27 -11.69
CA VAL A 19 -0.63 -5.84 -10.67
C VAL A 19 -0.10 -4.55 -10.04
N SER A 20 -0.88 -3.49 -10.10
CA SER A 20 -0.57 -2.22 -9.44
C SER A 20 -1.45 -2.06 -8.21
N VAL A 21 -0.84 -1.74 -7.06
CA VAL A 21 -1.53 -1.54 -5.79
C VAL A 21 -1.19 -0.15 -5.27
N HIS A 22 -2.19 0.57 -4.80
CA HIS A 22 -2.02 1.84 -4.13
C HIS A 22 -3.00 2.00 -2.98
N HIS A 23 -2.70 2.89 -2.05
CA HIS A 23 -3.59 3.23 -0.96
C HIS A 23 -4.51 4.39 -1.40
N HIS A 24 -5.80 4.35 -1.05
CA HIS A 24 -6.80 5.35 -1.45
C HIS A 24 -6.41 6.78 -1.03
N ASN A 25 -5.82 6.95 0.16
CA ASN A 25 -5.29 8.25 0.61
C ASN A 25 -4.01 8.71 -0.11
N PHE A 26 -3.31 7.81 -0.78
CA PHE A 26 -2.02 8.08 -1.42
C PHE A 26 -2.00 7.48 -2.83
N PRO A 27 -2.85 7.96 -3.76
CA PRO A 27 -2.85 7.48 -5.14
C PRO A 27 -1.53 7.79 -5.87
N GLU A 28 -0.77 8.77 -5.39
CA GLU A 28 0.58 9.09 -5.87
C GLU A 28 1.61 8.00 -5.52
N ILE A 29 1.39 7.26 -4.42
CA ILE A 29 2.26 6.17 -3.97
C ILE A 29 1.62 4.86 -4.40
N ARG A 30 2.05 4.38 -5.56
CA ARG A 30 1.68 3.07 -6.09
C ARG A 30 2.90 2.18 -6.19
N ALA A 31 2.65 0.88 -6.14
CA ALA A 31 3.65 -0.13 -6.39
C ALA A 31 3.11 -1.16 -7.37
N GLU A 32 4.02 -1.77 -8.11
CA GLU A 32 3.72 -2.74 -9.15
C GLU A 32 4.42 -4.05 -8.81
N GLY A 33 3.76 -5.17 -9.05
CA GLY A 33 4.30 -6.50 -8.78
C GLY A 33 3.63 -7.54 -9.67
N GLN A 34 4.14 -8.77 -9.62
CA GLN A 34 3.56 -9.88 -10.39
C GLN A 34 2.21 -10.34 -9.83
N ASN A 35 2.01 -10.13 -8.52
CA ASN A 35 0.84 -10.55 -7.76
C ASN A 35 0.43 -9.43 -6.79
N PRO A 36 -0.84 -9.40 -6.32
CA PRO A 36 -1.30 -8.36 -5.40
C PRO A 36 -0.53 -8.35 -4.07
N GLU A 37 -0.07 -9.51 -3.59
CA GLU A 37 0.76 -9.63 -2.38
C GLU A 37 2.14 -8.97 -2.54
N ASP A 38 2.79 -9.23 -3.67
CA ASP A 38 4.12 -8.72 -4.03
C ASP A 38 4.06 -7.20 -4.25
N ALA A 39 3.04 -6.74 -5.00
CA ALA A 39 2.76 -5.33 -5.18
C ALA A 39 2.43 -4.61 -3.86
N ALA A 40 1.68 -5.24 -2.95
CA ALA A 40 1.39 -4.68 -1.63
C ALA A 40 2.65 -4.62 -0.73
N ALA A 41 3.53 -5.62 -0.79
CA ALA A 41 4.82 -5.58 -0.09
C ALA A 41 5.70 -4.43 -0.59
N TYR A 42 5.76 -4.21 -1.91
CA TYR A 42 6.45 -3.04 -2.48
C TYR A 42 5.79 -1.72 -2.05
N LEU A 43 4.46 -1.67 -1.96
CA LEU A 43 3.73 -0.49 -1.49
C LEU A 43 4.10 -0.12 -0.06
N VAL A 44 4.22 -1.10 0.85
CA VAL A 44 4.72 -0.87 2.23
C VAL A 44 6.10 -0.22 2.21
N ASN A 45 7.01 -0.69 1.37
CA ASN A 45 8.36 -0.14 1.28
C ASN A 45 8.32 1.31 0.75
N HIS A 46 7.49 1.60 -0.26
CA HIS A 46 7.31 2.96 -0.79
C HIS A 46 6.73 3.91 0.26
N LEU A 47 5.70 3.47 0.99
CA LEU A 47 5.10 4.25 2.08
C LEU A 47 6.09 4.49 3.23
N THR A 48 6.91 3.49 3.58
CA THR A 48 7.95 3.61 4.62
C THR A 48 9.03 4.62 4.23
N ARG A 49 9.47 4.61 2.96
CA ARG A 49 10.40 5.63 2.45
C ARG A 49 9.79 7.03 2.47
N ALA A 50 8.51 7.15 2.10
CA ALA A 50 7.81 8.43 2.14
C ALA A 50 7.61 8.94 3.58
N LEU A 51 7.40 8.03 4.54
CA LEU A 51 7.29 8.31 5.97
C LEU A 51 8.59 8.91 6.52
N ASP A 52 9.75 8.38 6.13
CA ASP A 52 11.06 8.90 6.54
C ASP A 52 11.24 10.37 6.10
N SER A 53 10.77 10.69 4.90
CA SER A 53 10.80 12.07 4.35
C SER A 53 9.65 12.96 4.84
N ALA A 54 8.70 12.46 5.63
CA ALA A 54 7.57 13.25 6.11
C ALA A 54 7.99 14.21 7.23
N LEU A 55 7.91 15.51 6.95
CA LEU A 55 8.31 16.57 7.88
C LEU A 55 7.22 16.97 8.88
N THR A 56 5.97 16.56 8.64
CA THR A 56 4.82 16.94 9.47
C THR A 56 4.24 15.75 10.25
N PRO A 57 3.83 15.96 11.52
CA PRO A 57 3.34 14.88 12.39
C PRO A 57 2.06 14.23 11.87
N TRP A 58 1.11 15.01 11.33
CA TRP A 58 -0.12 14.49 10.75
C TRP A 58 0.13 13.60 9.53
N ARG A 59 1.16 13.90 8.73
CA ARG A 59 1.52 13.12 7.54
C ARG A 59 2.16 11.80 7.95
N ARG A 60 3.01 11.82 8.99
CA ARG A 60 3.58 10.59 9.58
C ARG A 60 2.50 9.68 10.13
N GLU A 61 1.53 10.21 10.87
CA GLU A 61 0.42 9.42 11.40
C GLU A 61 -0.42 8.78 10.29
N THR A 62 -0.76 9.55 9.26
CA THR A 62 -1.53 9.06 8.11
C THR A 62 -0.78 7.99 7.32
N MET A 63 0.53 8.16 7.13
CA MET A 63 1.39 7.18 6.45
C MET A 63 1.56 5.91 7.28
N SER A 64 1.76 6.02 8.60
CA SER A 64 1.83 4.86 9.50
C SER A 64 0.53 4.06 9.49
N GLN A 65 -0.63 4.73 9.46
CA GLN A 65 -1.93 4.06 9.30
C GLN A 65 -2.04 3.36 7.95
N ALA A 66 -1.63 4.02 6.86
CA ALA A 66 -1.63 3.40 5.53
C ALA A 66 -0.70 2.16 5.46
N ILE A 67 0.46 2.20 6.11
CA ILE A 67 1.37 1.06 6.20
C ILE A 67 0.71 -0.11 6.93
N ALA A 68 0.06 0.16 8.07
CA ALA A 68 -0.64 -0.86 8.84
C ALA A 68 -1.79 -1.50 8.04
N ASP A 69 -2.52 -0.70 7.27
CA ASP A 69 -3.61 -1.15 6.40
C ASP A 69 -3.11 -2.09 5.29
N VAL A 70 -2.05 -1.70 4.58
CA VAL A 70 -1.43 -2.53 3.54
C VAL A 70 -0.84 -3.82 4.14
N GLN A 71 -0.22 -3.75 5.32
CA GLN A 71 0.31 -4.94 6.00
C GLN A 71 -0.81 -5.91 6.40
N ALA A 72 -1.93 -5.40 6.92
CA ALA A 72 -3.09 -6.23 7.24
C ALA A 72 -3.64 -6.93 5.98
N PHE A 73 -3.71 -6.21 4.86
CA PHE A 73 -4.10 -6.79 3.57
C PHE A 73 -3.15 -7.91 3.10
N VAL A 74 -1.83 -7.73 3.24
CA VAL A 74 -0.83 -8.77 2.88
C VAL A 74 -1.02 -10.02 3.74
N VAL A 75 -1.21 -9.85 5.06
CA VAL A 75 -1.44 -10.98 5.97
C VAL A 75 -2.75 -11.70 5.66
N ALA A 76 -3.82 -10.95 5.36
CA ALA A 76 -5.11 -11.52 4.99
C ALA A 76 -5.09 -12.29 3.66
N LYS A 77 -4.27 -11.85 2.69
CA LYS A 77 -4.13 -12.51 1.37
C LYS A 77 -3.12 -13.66 1.33
N GLY A 78 -2.17 -13.69 2.25
CA GLY A 78 -1.17 -14.76 2.37
C GLY A 78 -1.60 -15.96 3.23
N SER A 79 -2.88 -16.03 3.64
CA SER A 79 -3.47 -17.13 4.43
C SER A 79 -4.23 -18.13 3.57
#